data_AF-A0A533X7L9-F1
#
_entry.id   AF-A0A533X7L9-F1
#
_cell.length_a   1.000
_cell.length_b   1.000
_cell.length_c   1.000
_cell.angle_alpha   90.00
_cell.angle_beta   90.00
_cell.angle_gamma   90.00
#
_symmetry.space_group_name_H-M   'P 1'
#
loop_
_entity.id
_entity.type
_entity.pdbx_description
1 polymer ?
#
loop_
_entity_poly.entity_id
_entity_poly.type
_entity_poly.pdbx_seq_one_letter_code
_entity_poly.pdbx_strand_id
1 'polypeptide(L)' 'MAVGGYLLGSIPFGLVVAKCLGTVDPRTAGSRNIGFTNVLRLSGKTAGLLTLAGDMGKGWIVAWAAAQTFDREAVVV' A
#
# COMPACT_ATOMS: atom_id res chain seq x y z
N MET A 1 -0.76 -14.40 -11.74
CA MET A 1 -1.16 -13.41 -10.71
C MET A 1 -0.06 -13.04 -9.72
N ALA A 2 0.79 -13.98 -9.28
CA ALA A 2 1.82 -13.72 -8.25
C ALA A 2 2.79 -12.57 -8.59
N VAL A 3 3.34 -12.52 -9.81
CA VAL A 3 4.28 -11.46 -10.21
C VAL A 3 3.61 -10.08 -10.26
N GLY A 4 2.40 -9.98 -10.84
CA GLY A 4 1.65 -8.73 -10.90
C GLY A 4 1.24 -8.20 -9.53
N GLY A 5 0.79 -9.10 -8.64
CA GLY A 5 0.47 -8.76 -7.24
C GLY A 5 1.71 -8.32 -6.45
N TYR A 6 2.85 -8.98 -6.67
CA TYR A 6 4.12 -8.60 -6.04
C TYR A 6 4.59 -7.20 -6.47
N LEU A 7 4.49 -6.89 -7.77
CA LEU A 7 4.87 -5.58 -8.30
C LEU A 7 3.96 -4.46 -7.76
N LEU A 8 2.65 -4.68 -7.73
CA LEU A 8 1.68 -3.74 -7.15
C LEU A 8 1.86 -3.57 -5.64
N GLY A 9 2.10 -4.67 -4.91
CA GLY A 9 2.31 -4.67 -3.47
C GLY A 9 3.63 -4.02 -3.03
N SER A 10 4.65 -4.08 -3.88
CA SER A 10 5.99 -3.54 -3.60
C SER A 10 6.07 -2.01 -3.63
N ILE A 11 4.99 -1.31 -4.02
CA ILE A 11 4.94 0.15 -3.97
C ILE A 11 4.86 0.61 -2.50
N PRO A 12 5.87 1.34 -1.98
CA PRO A 12 5.88 1.78 -0.58
C PRO A 12 5.03 3.04 -0.43
N PHE A 13 3.73 2.89 -0.16
CA PHE A 13 2.79 4.02 -0.11
C PHE A 13 3.14 5.07 0.93
N GLY A 14 3.72 4.71 2.08
CA GLY A 14 4.17 5.70 3.05
C GLY A 14 5.27 6.63 2.52
N LEU A 15 6.09 6.15 1.58
CA LEU A 15 7.10 6.97 0.91
C LEU A 15 6.48 7.84 -0.18
N VAL A 16 5.51 7.29 -0.92
CA VAL A 16 4.75 8.03 -1.94
C VAL A 16 3.98 9.18 -1.30
N VAL A 17 3.27 8.90 -0.20
CA VAL A 17 2.49 9.89 0.55
C VAL A 17 3.41 10.95 1.15
N ALA A 18 4.55 10.56 1.74
CA ALA A 18 5.52 11.52 2.27
C ALA A 18 6.07 12.45 1.16
N LYS A 19 6.38 11.90 -0.02
CA LYS A 19 6.81 12.71 -1.17
C LYS A 19 5.70 13.62 -1.71
N CYS A 20 4.48 13.11 -1.85
CA CYS A 20 3.34 13.88 -2.38
C CYS A 20 2.92 15.02 -1.45
N LEU A 21 3.03 14.81 -0.14
CA LEU A 21 2.68 15.83 0.86
C LEU A 21 3.86 16.72 1.26
N GLY A 22 5.06 16.47 0.72
CA GLY A 22 6.27 17.22 1.07
C GLY A 22 6.68 17.08 2.55
N THR A 23 6.32 15.97 3.19
CA THR A 23 6.59 15.73 4.61
C THR A 23 7.91 15.00 4.82
N VAL A 24 8.31 14.86 6.09
CA VAL A 24 9.55 14.18 6.50
C VAL A 24 9.59 12.76 5.96
N ASP A 25 10.74 12.36 5.42
CA ASP A 25 10.96 10.99 4.92
C ASP A 25 10.85 9.96 6.07
N PRO A 26 9.88 9.03 6.02
CA PRO A 26 9.67 8.03 7.07
C PRO A 26 10.82 7.01 7.17
N ARG A 27 11.76 6.96 6.22
CA ARG A 27 12.94 6.09 6.29
C ARG A 27 14.07 6.71 7.11
N THR A 28 14.12 8.04 7.18
CA THR A 28 15.19 8.76 7.88
C THR A 28 14.78 9.22 9.28
N ALA A 29 13.46 9.25 9.56
CA ALA A 29 12.93 9.70 10.85
C ALA A 29 12.05 8.65 11.55
N GLY A 30 11.84 8.85 12.86
CA GLY A 30 10.97 8.00 13.68
C GLY A 30 11.51 6.57 13.84
N SER A 31 10.64 5.56 13.66
CA SER A 31 11.04 4.13 13.73
C SER A 31 11.74 3.63 12.47
N ARG A 32 11.90 4.49 11.45
CA ARG A 32 12.45 4.16 10.12
C ARG A 32 11.61 3.14 9.34
N ASN A 33 10.37 2.89 9.77
CA ASN A 33 9.42 2.05 9.07
C ASN A 33 8.50 2.91 8.19
N ILE A 34 8.12 2.42 7.00
CA ILE A 34 7.33 3.18 6.03
C ILE A 34 5.81 3.06 6.32
N GLY A 35 5.42 2.16 7.22
CA GLY A 35 4.01 1.90 7.53
C GLY A 35 3.26 3.03 8.24
N PHE A 36 1.93 2.85 8.30
CA PHE A 36 0.95 3.77 8.90
C PHE A 36 1.43 4.46 10.18
N THR A 37 1.84 3.67 11.20
CA THR A 37 2.14 4.20 12.53
C THR A 37 3.30 5.18 12.54
N ASN A 38 4.32 4.99 11.68
CA ASN A 38 5.46 5.90 11.62
C ASN A 38 5.09 7.17 10.85
N VAL A 39 4.39 7.04 9.73
CA VAL A 39 3.89 8.19 8.96
C VAL A 39 2.92 9.03 9.80
N LEU A 40 2.06 8.39 10.60
CA LEU A 40 1.16 9.06 11.54
C LEU A 40 1.92 9.91 12.56
N ARG A 41 3.02 9.38 13.11
CA ARG A 41 3.85 10.08 14.11
C ARG A 41 4.68 11.22 13.50
N LEU A 42 5.14 11.07 12.26
CA LEU A 42 6.05 12.03 11.62
C LEU A 42 5.34 13.09 10.79
N SER A 43 4.28 12.70 10.10
CA SER A 43 3.60 13.48 9.06
C SER A 43 2.13 13.78 9.41
N GLY A 44 1.67 13.35 10.60
CA GLY A 44 0.34 13.63 11.11
C GLY A 44 -0.77 12.70 10.61
N LYS A 45 -1.99 12.94 11.09
CA LYS A 45 -3.17 12.07 10.84
C LYS A 45 -3.51 11.93 9.36
N THR A 46 -3.43 13.00 8.58
CA THR A 46 -3.77 13.00 7.16
C THR A 46 -2.83 12.12 6.35
N ALA A 47 -1.52 12.26 6.54
CA ALA A 47 -0.52 11.44 5.86
C ALA A 47 -0.57 9.97 6.29
N GLY A 48 -0.80 9.72 7.59
CA GLY A 48 -1.04 8.37 8.08
C GLY A 48 -2.24 7.73 7.38
N LEU A 49 -3.39 8.41 7.39
CA LEU A 49 -4.62 7.87 6.80
C LEU A 49 -4.49 7.60 5.30
N LEU A 50 -3.84 8.48 4.55
CA LEU A 50 -3.55 8.27 3.12
C LEU A 50 -2.64 7.07 2.88
N THR A 51 -1.65 6.86 3.74
CA THR A 51 -0.75 5.69 3.67
C THR A 51 -1.52 4.40 3.91
N LEU A 52 -2.38 4.38 4.94
CA LEU A 52 -3.22 3.23 5.26
C LEU A 52 -4.20 2.93 4.12
N ALA A 53 -4.87 3.96 3.59
CA ALA A 53 -5.80 3.81 2.48
C ALA A 53 -5.11 3.27 1.22
N GLY A 54 -3.89 3.73 0.91
CA GLY A 54 -3.11 3.23 -0.22
C GLY A 54 -2.68 1.78 -0.05
N ASP A 55 -2.16 1.40 1.12
CA ASP A 55 -1.74 0.03 1.41
C ASP A 55 -2.92 -0.95 1.45
N MET A 56 -4.08 -0.53 1.97
CA MET A 56 -5.31 -1.35 1.93
C MET A 56 -5.88 -1.42 0.51
N GLY A 57 -5.92 -0.31 -0.22
CA GLY A 57 -6.47 -0.22 -1.57
C GLY A 57 -5.72 -1.09 -2.58
N LYS A 58 -4.38 -1.07 -2.57
CA LYS A 58 -3.59 -1.94 -3.45
C LYS A 58 -3.82 -3.43 -3.13
N GLY A 59 -3.92 -3.77 -1.84
CA GLY A 59 -4.22 -5.14 -1.39
C GLY A 59 -5.59 -5.61 -1.87
N TRP A 60 -6.59 -4.75 -1.75
CA TRP A 60 -7.94 -5.00 -2.26
C TRP A 60 -7.95 -5.23 -3.77
N ILE A 61 -7.28 -4.38 -4.56
CA ILE A 61 -7.22 -4.52 -6.02
C ILE A 61 -6.58 -5.86 -6.42
N VAL A 62 -5.50 -6.27 -5.76
CA VAL A 62 -4.84 -7.55 -6.02
C VAL A 62 -5.74 -8.73 -5.65
N ALA A 63 -6.43 -8.66 -4.50
CA ALA A 63 -7.35 -9.70 -4.06
C ALA A 63 -8.57 -9.82 -4.99
N TRP A 64 -9.16 -8.70 -5.39
CA TRP A 64 -10.27 -8.67 -6.34
C TRP A 64 -9.86 -9.21 -7.71
N ALA A 65 -8.71 -8.77 -8.24
CA ALA A 65 -8.21 -9.28 -9.52
C ALA A 65 -7.94 -10.80 -9.45
N ALA A 66 -7.42 -11.29 -8.32
CA ALA A 66 -7.25 -12.72 -8.09
C ALA A 66 -8.60 -13.45 -8.10
N ALA A 67 -9.61 -12.96 -7.38
CA ALA A 67 -10.95 -13.56 -7.37
C ALA A 67 -11.55 -13.71 -8.77
N GLN A 68 -11.49 -12.66 -9.60
CA GLN A 68 -11.98 -12.70 -10.99
C GLN A 68 -11.24 -13.72 -11.88
N THR A 69 -10.00 -14.06 -11.53
CA THR A 69 -9.20 -15.05 -12.26
C THR A 69 -9.50 -16.46 -11.77
N PHE A 70 -9.69 -16.66 -10.46
CA PHE A 70 -10.09 -17.95 -9.87
C PHE A 70 -11.52 -18.36 -10.27
N ASP A 71 -12.47 -17.42 -10.34
CA ASP A 71 -13.83 -17.70 -10.81
C ASP A 71 -13.87 -18.18 -12.27
N ARG A 72 -12.88 -17.77 -13.09
CA ARG A 72 -12.75 -18.26 -14.47
C ARG A 72 -12.25 -19.70 -14.56
N GLU A 73 -11.51 -20.19 -13.57
CA GLU A 73 -11.07 -21.59 -13.53
C GLU A 73 -12.19 -22.52 -13.04
N ALA A 74 -13.10 -22.05 -12.19
CA ALA A 74 -14.23 -22.82 -11.67
C ALA A 74 -15.39 -23.01 -12.68
N VAL A 75 -15.50 -22.16 -13.71
CA VAL A 75 -16.55 -22.22 -14.75
C VAL A 75 -16.17 -23.12 -15.94
N VAL A 76 -14.89 -23.50 -16.05
CA VAL A 76 -14.34 -24.27 -17.19
C VAL A 76 -14.07 -25.74 -16.82
N VAL A 77 -14.43 -26.18 -15.62
CA VAL A 77 -14.34 -27.59 -15.15
C VAL A 77 -15.72 -28.23 -15.10
#